data_AF-A0A1C7Z9N0-F1
#
_entry.id   AF-A0A1C7Z9N0-F1
#
_cell.length_a   1.000
_cell.length_b   1.000
_cell.length_c   1.000
_cell.angle_alpha   90.00
_cell.angle_beta   90.00
_cell.angle_gamma   90.00
#
_symmetry.space_group_name_H-M   'P 1'
#
loop_
_entity.id
_entity.type
_entity.pdbx_description
1 polymer ?
#
loop_
_entity_poly.entity_id
_entity_poly.type
_entity_poly.pdbx_seq_one_letter_code
_entity_poly.pdbx_strand_id
1 'polypeptide(L)'
;MKGVHGVLVGEDVKRWALPFPVGVRQPMEHWCVAADKVRYVGEPVAVVIAESRYLAEDAIEGVRVEDEPLPPIIDPELATAEQAPILHEAVGSNVVNEAAA
;
A
#
# COMPACT_ATOMS: atom_id res chain seq x y z
N MET A 1 -0.10 -17.50 18.95
CA MET A 1 1.16 -18.28 19.00
C MET A 1 2.02 -17.71 20.13
N LYS A 2 2.65 -18.55 20.96
CA LYS A 2 3.52 -18.05 22.06
C LYS A 2 4.72 -17.30 21.47
N GLY A 3 5.08 -16.15 22.03
CA GLY A 3 6.19 -15.31 21.54
C GLY A 3 5.84 -14.41 20.35
N VAL A 4 4.58 -14.40 19.90
CA VAL A 4 4.05 -13.41 18.95
C VAL A 4 3.22 -12.40 19.74
N HIS A 5 3.56 -11.12 19.63
CA HIS A 5 2.94 -10.03 20.38
C HIS A 5 1.77 -9.39 19.64
N GLY A 6 1.75 -9.45 18.31
CA GLY A 6 0.65 -8.92 17.53
C GLY A 6 0.91 -8.91 16.03
N VAL A 7 -0.13 -8.53 15.29
CA VAL A 7 -0.09 -8.25 13.86
C VAL A 7 -0.64 -6.84 13.67
N LEU A 8 0.10 -5.99 12.99
CA LEU A 8 -0.35 -4.65 12.61
C LEU A 8 -0.81 -4.65 11.16
N VAL A 9 -1.93 -3.97 10.90
CA VAL A 9 -2.44 -3.73 9.55
C VAL A 9 -2.50 -2.23 9.25
N GLY A 10 -2.85 -1.86 8.01
CA GLY A 10 -2.90 -0.46 7.59
C GLY A 10 -3.77 0.44 8.47
N GLU A 11 -4.86 -0.09 9.05
CA GLU A 11 -5.70 0.67 9.99
C GLU A 11 -4.96 1.03 11.29
N ASP A 12 -4.18 0.10 11.85
CA ASP A 12 -3.37 0.36 13.05
C ASP A 12 -2.31 1.43 12.78
N VAL A 13 -1.66 1.35 11.62
CA VAL A 13 -0.67 2.33 11.18
C VAL A 13 -1.30 3.71 11.04
N LYS A 14 -2.47 3.83 10.39
CA LYS A 14 -3.20 5.10 10.22
C LYS A 14 -3.57 5.76 11.55
N ARG A 15 -3.77 4.97 12.61
CA ARG A 15 -4.09 5.48 13.95
C ARG A 15 -2.88 6.11 14.66
N TRP A 16 -1.66 5.70 14.33
CA TRP A 16 -0.44 6.05 15.10
C TRP A 16 0.61 6.81 14.32
N ALA A 17 0.59 6.75 12.99
CA ALA A 17 1.58 7.34 12.11
C ALA A 17 0.95 8.34 11.14
N LEU A 18 1.82 9.12 10.50
CA LEU A 18 1.47 9.99 9.38
C LEU A 18 1.90 9.31 8.07
N PRO A 19 1.25 9.62 6.94
CA PRO A 19 1.74 9.15 5.64
C PRO A 19 3.12 9.74 5.35
N PHE A 20 3.89 9.05 4.50
CA PHE A 20 5.17 9.55 4.05
C PHE A 20 5.01 10.88 3.29
N PRO A 21 5.92 11.84 3.49
CA PRO A 21 6.00 13.00 2.62
C PRO A 21 6.28 12.54 1.18
N VAL A 22 5.39 12.89 0.25
CA VAL A 22 5.57 12.64 -1.18
C VAL A 22 6.03 13.91 -1.88
N GLY A 23 6.95 13.78 -2.85
CA GLY A 23 7.53 14.90 -3.58
C GLY A 23 6.62 15.51 -4.66
N VAL A 24 5.30 15.46 -4.48
CA VAL A 24 4.29 15.95 -5.44
C VAL A 24 3.28 16.85 -4.74
N ARG A 25 2.64 17.75 -5.49
CA ARG A 25 1.61 18.66 -4.95
C ARG A 25 0.23 18.04 -4.86
N GLN A 26 0.03 16.89 -5.49
CA GLN A 26 -1.26 16.19 -5.52
C GLN A 26 -1.59 15.60 -4.13
N PRO A 27 -2.88 15.47 -3.78
CA PRO A 27 -3.33 14.93 -2.50
C PRO A 27 -3.18 13.40 -2.46
N MET A 28 -1.93 12.94 -2.49
CA MET A 28 -1.56 11.53 -2.58
C MET A 28 -0.93 11.08 -1.25
N GLU A 29 -1.52 10.07 -0.62
CA GLU A 29 -0.99 9.51 0.61
C GLU A 29 -0.27 8.19 0.35
N HIS A 30 0.97 8.08 0.84
CA HIS A 30 1.74 6.85 0.84
C HIS A 30 1.93 6.38 2.28
N TRP A 31 1.44 5.18 2.59
CA TRP A 31 1.50 4.59 3.93
C TRP A 31 2.55 3.49 3.99
N CYS A 32 3.11 3.21 5.17
CA CYS A 32 4.10 2.14 5.33
C CYS A 32 3.50 0.73 5.27
N VAL A 33 2.18 0.63 5.44
CA VAL A 33 1.38 -0.58 5.25
C VAL A 33 0.12 -0.18 4.49
N ALA A 34 -0.20 -0.90 3.42
CA ALA A 34 -1.43 -0.71 2.66
C ALA A 34 -2.65 -0.88 3.57
N ALA A 35 -3.61 0.03 3.42
CA ALA A 35 -4.86 -0.01 4.17
C ALA A 35 -6.03 -0.48 3.29
N ASP A 36 -6.32 0.27 2.23
CA ASP A 36 -7.53 0.06 1.44
C ASP A 36 -7.25 -0.58 0.06
N LYS A 37 -6.04 -0.36 -0.47
CA LYS A 37 -5.63 -0.84 -1.80
C LYS A 37 -4.13 -1.10 -1.82
N VAL A 38 -3.76 -2.25 -2.39
CA VAL A 38 -2.39 -2.59 -2.79
C VAL A 38 -2.17 -2.12 -4.23
N ARG A 39 -1.09 -1.40 -4.47
CA ARG A 39 -0.77 -0.68 -5.71
C ARG A 39 0.36 -1.33 -6.50
N TYR A 40 1.20 -2.13 -5.86
CA TYR A 40 2.31 -2.82 -6.50
C TYR A 40 2.66 -4.12 -5.79
N VAL A 41 3.32 -5.02 -6.52
CA VAL A 41 3.82 -6.29 -5.97
C VAL A 41 4.89 -6.01 -4.92
N GLY A 42 4.67 -6.52 -3.71
CA GLY A 42 5.58 -6.34 -2.57
C GLY A 42 5.25 -5.15 -1.67
N GLU A 43 4.15 -4.42 -1.91
CA GLU A 43 3.66 -3.45 -0.94
C GLU A 43 3.28 -4.16 0.37
N PRO A 44 3.75 -3.70 1.54
CA PRO A 44 3.41 -4.33 2.81
C PRO A 44 1.92 -4.23 3.11
N VAL A 45 1.30 -5.34 3.53
CA VAL A 45 -0.13 -5.40 3.91
C VAL A 45 -0.35 -5.71 5.40
N ALA A 46 0.64 -6.32 6.04
CA ALA A 46 0.64 -6.61 7.47
C ALA A 46 2.07 -6.71 8.00
N VAL A 47 2.25 -6.49 9.30
CA VAL A 47 3.52 -6.64 10.01
C VAL A 47 3.31 -7.51 11.23
N VAL A 48 4.08 -8.59 11.35
CA VAL A 48 4.06 -9.47 12.54
C VAL A 48 5.16 -9.05 13.51
N ILE A 49 4.80 -8.89 14.78
CA ILE A 49 5.72 -8.54 15.86
C ILE A 49 5.91 -9.76 16.75
N ALA A 50 7.14 -10.25 16.85
CA ALA A 50 7.48 -11.45 17.62
C ALA A 50 8.85 -11.32 18.30
N GLU A 51 9.11 -12.18 19.27
CA GLU A 51 10.36 -12.21 20.05
C GLU A 51 11.58 -12.62 19.21
N SER A 52 11.37 -13.25 18.05
CA SER A 52 12.44 -13.63 17.12
C SER A 52 11.96 -13.64 15.67
N ARG A 53 12.92 -13.60 14.75
CA ARG A 53 12.67 -13.71 13.32
C ARG A 53 11.94 -15.00 12.94
N TYR A 54 12.38 -16.14 13.46
CA TYR A 54 11.77 -17.45 13.17
C TYR A 54 10.28 -17.49 13.55
N LEU A 55 9.94 -16.96 14.74
CA LEU A 55 8.55 -16.90 15.18
C LEU A 55 7.70 -15.94 14.32
N ALA A 56 8.27 -14.84 13.84
CA ALA A 56 7.57 -13.94 12.94
C ALA A 56 7.31 -14.58 11.57
N GLU A 57 8.28 -15.33 11.05
CA GLU A 57 8.17 -16.09 9.79
C GLU A 57 7.10 -17.20 9.91
N ASP A 58 7.09 -17.97 11.00
CA ASP A 58 6.04 -18.98 11.23
C ASP A 58 4.64 -18.35 11.37
N ALA A 59 4.56 -17.20 12.04
CA ALA A 59 3.29 -16.54 12.30
C ALA A 59 2.72 -15.82 11.06
N ILE A 60 3.58 -15.27 10.18
CA ILE A 60 3.10 -14.61 8.95
C ILE A 60 2.46 -15.62 7.99
N GLU A 61 2.85 -16.90 8.00
CA GLU A 61 2.20 -17.96 7.21
C GLU A 61 0.71 -18.17 7.57
N GLY A 62 0.33 -17.81 8.80
CA GLY A 62 -1.05 -17.84 9.26
C GLY A 62 -1.89 -16.63 8.85
N VAL A 63 -1.26 -15.56 8.36
CA VAL A 63 -1.97 -14.36 7.90
C VAL A 63 -2.62 -14.64 6.55
N ARG A 64 -3.92 -14.35 6.45
CA ARG A 64 -4.70 -14.42 5.21
C ARG A 64 -5.13 -13.01 4.83
N VAL A 65 -4.94 -12.68 3.57
CA VAL A 65 -5.39 -11.42 2.97
C VAL A 65 -6.45 -11.80 1.95
N GLU A 66 -7.60 -11.15 2.06
CA GLU A 66 -8.68 -11.24 1.09
C GLU A 66 -8.68 -9.93 0.31
N ASP A 67 -8.38 -10.02 -0.98
CA ASP A 67 -8.33 -8.90 -1.90
C ASP A 67 -9.18 -9.16 -3.15
N GLU A 68 -9.60 -8.08 -3.80
CA GLU A 68 -10.20 -8.12 -5.13
C GLU A 68 -9.12 -7.72 -6.15
N PRO A 69 -8.63 -8.66 -6.99
CA PRO A 69 -7.58 -8.35 -7.95
C PRO A 69 -8.05 -7.32 -8.98
N LEU A 70 -7.31 -6.22 -9.07
CA LEU A 70 -7.51 -5.21 -10.11
C LEU A 70 -6.52 -5.40 -11.26
N PRO A 71 -6.90 -5.13 -12.52
CA PRO A 71 -5.98 -5.19 -13.65
C PRO A 71 -4.78 -4.23 -13.44
N PRO A 72 -3.54 -4.73 -13.45
CA PRO A 72 -2.38 -3.86 -13.29
C PRO A 72 -2.13 -3.06 -14.57
N ILE A 73 -1.69 -1.80 -14.42
CA ILE A 73 -1.15 -1.00 -15.52
C ILE A 73 0.32 -0.71 -15.23
N ILE A 74 1.20 -1.21 -16.10
CA ILE A 74 2.65 -1.03 -15.99
C ILE A 74 3.21 -0.12 -17.08
N ASP A 75 2.38 0.26 -18.04
CA ASP A 75 2.73 1.14 -19.14
C ASP A 75 2.22 2.56 -18.84
N PRO A 76 3.08 3.59 -18.82
CA PRO A 76 2.68 4.96 -18.50
C PRO A 76 1.77 5.60 -19.57
N GLU A 77 1.87 5.21 -20.84
CA GLU A 77 0.97 5.69 -21.89
C GLU A 77 -0.43 5.12 -21.68
N LEU A 78 -0.52 3.82 -21.35
CA LEU A 78 -1.81 3.21 -21.00
C LEU A 78 -2.37 3.77 -19.69
N ALA A 79 -1.52 4.12 -18.72
CA ALA A 79 -1.96 4.68 -17.43
C ALA A 79 -2.58 6.08 -17.58
N THR A 80 -2.19 6.83 -18.59
CA THR A 80 -2.70 8.20 -18.85
C THR A 80 -3.89 8.23 -19.82
N ALA A 81 -4.31 7.07 -20.35
CA ALA A 81 -5.50 6.97 -21.19
C ALA A 81 -6.78 7.32 -20.43
N GLU A 82 -7.78 7.88 -21.12
CA GLU A 82 -9.04 8.36 -20.53
C GLU A 82 -9.83 7.27 -19.76
N GLN A 83 -9.69 6.01 -20.17
CA GLN A 83 -10.38 4.86 -19.57
C GLN A 83 -9.52 4.09 -18.55
N ALA A 84 -8.31 4.57 -18.25
CA ALA A 84 -7.43 3.90 -17.31
C ALA A 84 -8.02 3.99 -15.89
N PRO A 85 -8.05 2.89 -15.11
CA PRO A 85 -8.40 2.97 -13.70
C PRO A 85 -7.46 3.92 -12.97
N ILE A 86 -8.06 4.77 -12.14
CA ILE A 86 -7.33 5.75 -11.33
C ILE A 86 -6.67 5.03 -10.14
N LEU A 87 -5.35 5.16 -10.02
CA LEU A 87 -4.58 4.51 -8.96
C LEU A 87 -4.80 5.16 -7.59
N HIS A 88 -4.83 6.50 -7.56
CA HIS A 88 -5.07 7.31 -6.38
C HIS A 88 -6.31 8.18 -6.56
N GLU A 89 -7.43 7.77 -5.97
CA GLU A 89 -8.74 8.39 -6.16
C GLU A 89 -8.76 9.86 -5.76
N ALA A 90 -8.07 10.22 -4.67
CA ALA A 90 -7.96 11.60 -4.21
C ALA A 90 -7.25 12.52 -5.23
N VAL A 91 -6.37 11.97 -6.08
CA VAL A 91 -5.70 12.71 -7.16
C VAL A 91 -6.61 12.87 -8.38
N GLY A 92 -7.46 11.87 -8.66
CA GLY A 92 -8.38 11.89 -9.80
C GLY A 92 -7.73 11.70 -11.17
N SER A 93 -6.40 11.49 -11.23
CA SER A 93 -5.61 11.27 -12.44
C SER A 93 -4.39 10.40 -12.13
N ASN A 94 -3.88 9.67 -13.12
CA ASN A 94 -2.58 8.99 -13.05
C ASN A 94 -1.39 9.90 -13.43
N VAL A 95 -1.65 11.18 -13.72
CA VAL A 95 -0.61 12.20 -13.96
C VAL A 95 -0.43 13.04 -12.69
N VAL A 96 0.65 12.78 -11.95
CA VAL A 96 0.92 13.46 -10.66
C VAL A 96 1.74 14.75 -10.80
N ASN A 97 2.37 14.95 -11.95
CA ASN A 97 3.14 16.15 -12.29
C ASN A 97 3.21 16.29 -13.81
N GLU A 98 3.00 17.49 -14.33
CA GLU A 98 3.30 17.85 -15.71
C GLU A 98 4.42 18.89 -15.70
N ALA A 99 5.45 18.67 -16.51
CA ALA A 99 6.40 19.73 -16.79
C ALA A 99 5.65 20.88 -17.46
N ALA A 100 5.77 22.09 -16.91
CA ALA A 100 5.23 23.27 -17.56
C ALA A 100 5.81 23.35 -18.99
N ALA A 101 4.91 23.44 -19.97
CA ALA A 101 5.27 23.79 -21.35
C ALA A 101 5.86 25.20 -21.42
#